data_AF-A0A2M8C7K0-F1
#
_entry.id   AF-A0A2M8C7K0-F1
#
_cell.length_a   1.000
_cell.length_b   1.000
_cell.length_c   1.000
_cell.angle_alpha   90.00
_cell.angle_beta   90.00
_cell.angle_gamma   90.00
#
_symmetry.space_group_name_H-M   'P 1'
#
loop_
_entity.id
_entity.type
_entity.pdbx_description
1 polymer ?
#
loop_
_entity_poly.entity_id
_entity_poly.type
_entity_poly.pdbx_seq_one_letter_code
_entity_poly.pdbx_strand_id
1 'polypeptide(L)'
;MFNKRFLRNKYFYTGLIFAVWVLFFDQESMLEQYRLSDTLSGLNHQKEYYLNEISQTEKAIKTLENDSVSLEKYAREKYYMKKSNEDIYVIVRDKDK
;
A
#
# COMPACT_ATOMS: atom_id res chain seq x y z
N MET A 1 -55.23 -2.50 9.14
CA MET A 1 -55.76 -3.74 9.73
C MET A 1 -54.76 -4.86 9.44
N PHE A 2 -53.80 -5.09 10.33
CA PHE A 2 -52.69 -6.02 10.07
C PHE A 2 -53.14 -7.47 10.25
N ASN A 3 -52.95 -8.28 9.20
CA ASN A 3 -53.35 -9.68 9.10
C ASN A 3 -52.58 -10.56 10.10
N LYS A 4 -53.09 -10.68 11.34
CA LYS A 4 -52.59 -11.56 12.41
C LYS A 4 -52.41 -13.04 12.01
N ARG A 5 -52.95 -13.49 10.87
CA ARG A 5 -52.76 -14.84 10.33
C ARG A 5 -51.36 -15.05 9.72
N PHE A 6 -50.75 -14.02 9.14
CA PHE A 6 -49.40 -14.12 8.55
C PHE A 6 -48.33 -14.29 9.64
N LEU A 7 -48.46 -13.56 10.75
CA LEU A 7 -47.59 -13.65 11.91
C LEU A 7 -47.70 -14.98 12.68
N ARG A 8 -48.76 -15.77 12.47
CA ARG A 8 -48.94 -17.07 13.14
C ARG A 8 -48.50 -18.26 12.28
N ASN A 9 -47.91 -18.00 11.12
CA ASN A 9 -47.40 -19.03 10.23
C ASN A 9 -45.95 -19.39 10.60
N LYS A 10 -45.67 -20.67 10.88
CA LYS A 10 -44.30 -21.14 11.17
C LYS A 10 -43.30 -20.77 10.07
N TYR A 11 -43.74 -20.77 8.81
CA TYR A 11 -42.91 -20.40 7.66
C TYR A 11 -42.52 -18.91 7.65
N PHE A 12 -43.32 -18.02 8.27
CA PHE A 12 -42.98 -16.61 8.37
C PHE A 12 -41.78 -16.40 9.30
N TYR A 13 -41.75 -17.08 10.44
CA TYR A 13 -40.62 -17.01 11.37
C TYR A 13 -39.37 -17.66 10.80
N THR A 14 -39.50 -18.80 10.11
CA THR A 14 -38.35 -19.42 9.41
C THR A 14 -37.79 -18.48 8.33
N GLY A 15 -38.66 -17.83 7.54
CA GLY A 15 -38.25 -16.85 6.54
C GLY A 15 -37.63 -15.58 7.15
N LEU A 16 -38.17 -15.10 8.27
CA LEU A 16 -37.62 -13.94 8.98
C LEU A 16 -36.23 -14.23 9.54
N ILE A 17 -36.04 -15.40 10.18
CA ILE A 17 -34.73 -15.82 10.69
C ILE A 17 -33.75 -16.00 9.52
N PHE A 18 -34.19 -16.59 8.41
CA PHE A 18 -33.37 -16.73 7.21
C PHE A 18 -32.99 -15.37 6.60
N ALA A 19 -33.92 -14.41 6.54
CA ALA A 19 -33.64 -13.06 6.06
C ALA A 19 -32.65 -12.33 6.96
N VAL A 20 -32.82 -12.42 8.29
CA VAL A 20 -31.85 -11.89 9.25
C VAL A 20 -30.49 -12.59 9.11
N TRP A 21 -30.47 -13.90 8.87
CA TRP A 21 -29.24 -14.64 8.64
C TRP A 21 -28.48 -14.12 7.41
N VAL A 22 -29.17 -13.99 6.27
CA VAL A 22 -28.55 -13.50 5.03
C VAL A 22 -28.13 -12.03 5.16
N LEU A 23 -28.86 -11.20 5.90
CA LEU A 23 -28.53 -9.78 6.05
C LEU A 23 -27.34 -9.52 6.99
N PHE A 24 -27.16 -10.34 8.04
CA PHE A 24 -26.18 -10.09 9.09
C PHE A 24 -25.00 -11.07 9.11
N PHE A 25 -25.19 -12.30 8.66
CA PHE A 25 -24.18 -13.37 8.77
C PHE A 25 -23.65 -13.85 7.42
N ASP A 26 -24.16 -13.33 6.31
CA ASP A 26 -23.65 -13.67 4.97
C ASP A 26 -22.32 -12.96 4.66
N GLN A 27 -21.51 -13.58 3.81
CA GLN A 27 -20.13 -13.14 3.51
C GLN A 27 -20.08 -11.75 2.83
N GLU A 28 -21.14 -11.37 2.14
CA GLU A 28 -21.32 -10.06 1.50
C GLU A 28 -21.84 -8.99 2.50
N SER A 29 -21.43 -9.08 3.76
CA SER A 29 -21.81 -8.09 4.76
C SER A 29 -21.24 -6.71 4.42
N MET A 30 -21.96 -5.66 4.80
CA MET A 30 -21.52 -4.27 4.63
C MET A 30 -20.15 -4.00 5.30
N LEU A 31 -19.83 -4.73 6.37
CA LEU A 31 -18.54 -4.62 7.05
C LEU A 31 -17.38 -5.13 6.18
N GLU A 32 -17.57 -6.26 5.49
CA GLU A 32 -16.56 -6.79 4.58
C GLU A 32 -16.36 -5.88 3.38
N GLN A 33 -17.43 -5.31 2.83
CA GLN A 33 -17.33 -4.34 1.73
C GLN A 33 -16.56 -3.07 2.15
N TYR A 34 -16.78 -2.57 3.38
CA TYR A 34 -16.02 -1.45 3.92
C TYR A 34 -14.53 -1.80 4.05
N ARG A 35 -14.20 -2.97 4.63
CA ARG A 35 -12.81 -3.45 4.77
C ARG A 35 -12.12 -3.62 3.42
N LEU A 36 -12.84 -4.15 2.42
CA LEU A 36 -12.35 -4.30 1.06
C LEU A 36 -12.09 -2.94 0.41
N SER A 37 -12.96 -1.95 0.64
CA SER A 37 -12.78 -0.58 0.14
C SER A 37 -11.55 0.09 0.75
N ASP A 38 -11.33 -0.05 2.05
CA ASP A 38 -10.13 0.46 2.73
C ASP A 38 -8.85 -0.22 2.22
N THR A 39 -8.89 -1.55 2.08
CA THR A 39 -7.80 -2.32 1.48
C THR A 39 -7.49 -1.81 0.07
N LEU A 40 -8.51 -1.63 -0.76
CA LEU A 40 -8.38 -1.15 -2.14
C LEU A 40 -7.81 0.29 -2.19
N SER A 41 -8.23 1.17 -1.29
CA SER A 41 -7.65 2.50 -1.12
C SER A 41 -6.16 2.43 -0.79
N GLY A 42 -5.78 1.59 0.17
CA GLY A 42 -4.39 1.38 0.57
C GLY A 42 -3.51 0.80 -0.56
N LEU A 43 -4.04 -0.12 -1.36
CA LEU A 43 -3.33 -0.63 -2.54
C LEU A 43 -3.15 0.45 -3.61
N ASN A 44 -4.16 1.28 -3.86
CA ASN A 44 -4.06 2.37 -4.82
C ASN A 44 -3.03 3.42 -4.37
N HIS A 45 -3.00 3.76 -3.08
CA HIS A 45 -2.02 4.68 -2.55
C HIS A 45 -0.58 4.14 -2.71
N GLN A 46 -0.36 2.86 -2.39
CA GLN A 46 0.93 2.21 -2.61
C GLN A 46 1.33 2.22 -4.09
N LYS A 47 0.39 1.92 -4.98
CA LYS A 47 0.62 1.97 -6.43
C LYS A 47 1.06 3.37 -6.88
N GLU A 48 0.35 4.41 -6.46
CA GLU A 48 0.70 5.80 -6.81
C GLU A 48 2.08 6.19 -6.27
N TYR A 49 2.39 5.82 -5.03
CA TYR A 49 3.69 6.03 -4.41
C TYR A 49 4.82 5.41 -5.25
N TYR A 50 4.71 4.12 -5.61
CA TYR A 50 5.75 3.46 -6.39
C TYR A 50 5.87 4.00 -7.82
N LEU A 51 4.76 4.36 -8.46
CA LEU A 51 4.81 5.00 -9.78
C LEU A 51 5.55 6.34 -9.75
N ASN A 52 5.33 7.14 -8.70
CA ASN A 52 6.06 8.38 -8.52
C ASN A 52 7.56 8.12 -8.27
N GLU A 53 7.90 7.15 -7.40
CA GLU A 53 9.29 6.80 -7.10
C GLU A 53 10.05 6.29 -8.34
N ILE A 54 9.39 5.47 -9.17
CA ILE A 54 9.93 5.02 -10.45
C ILE A 54 10.19 6.22 -11.36
N SER A 55 9.22 7.14 -11.51
CA SER A 55 9.40 8.33 -12.34
C SER A 55 10.56 9.22 -11.88
N GLN A 56 10.71 9.41 -10.56
CA GLN A 56 11.82 10.16 -9.99
C GLN A 56 13.16 9.47 -10.24
N THR A 57 13.20 8.15 -10.04
CA THR A 57 14.41 7.33 -10.26
C THR A 57 14.83 7.32 -11.73
N GLU A 58 13.89 7.16 -12.66
CA GLU A 58 14.16 7.23 -14.10
C GLU A 58 14.73 8.59 -14.51
N LYS A 59 14.21 9.68 -13.96
CA LYS A 59 14.79 11.02 -14.17
C LYS A 59 16.21 11.12 -13.64
N ALA A 60 16.45 10.61 -12.43
CA ALA A 60 17.78 10.59 -11.84
C ALA A 60 18.77 9.77 -12.69
N ILE A 61 18.37 8.57 -13.13
CA ILE A 61 19.17 7.73 -14.04
C ILE A 61 19.50 8.49 -15.33
N LYS A 62 18.50 9.09 -15.99
CA LYS A 62 18.73 9.88 -17.20
C LYS A 62 19.71 11.04 -16.97
N THR A 63 19.63 11.73 -15.83
CA THR A 63 20.60 12.78 -15.50
C THR A 63 22.01 12.21 -15.33
N LEU A 64 22.15 11.07 -14.64
CA LEU A 64 23.43 10.41 -14.41
C LEU A 64 24.05 9.84 -15.71
N GLU A 65 23.23 9.30 -16.62
CA GLU A 65 23.69 8.76 -17.90
C GLU A 65 24.22 9.84 -18.84
N ASN A 66 23.64 11.04 -18.79
CA ASN A 66 24.00 12.15 -19.66
C ASN A 66 25.14 13.03 -19.09
N ASP A 67 25.51 12.86 -17.82
CA ASP A 67 26.58 13.63 -17.16
C ASP A 67 27.51 12.72 -16.36
N SER A 68 28.66 12.39 -16.96
CA SER A 68 29.68 11.53 -16.37
C SER A 68 30.28 12.08 -15.07
N VAL A 69 30.30 13.41 -14.89
CA VAL A 69 30.78 14.05 -13.66
C VAL A 69 29.77 13.85 -12.54
N SER A 70 28.48 14.02 -12.83
CA SER A 70 27.40 13.74 -11.88
C SER A 70 27.34 12.25 -11.50
N LEU A 71 27.58 11.35 -12.46
CA LEU A 71 27.67 9.91 -12.20
C LEU A 71 28.83 9.54 -11.27
N GLU A 72 30.03 10.04 -11.54
CA GLU A 72 31.20 9.77 -10.69
C GLU A 72 30.98 10.31 -9.26
N LYS A 73 30.44 11.52 -9.14
CA LYS A 73 30.12 12.12 -7.84
C LYS A 73 29.11 11.28 -7.07
N TYR A 74 28.03 10.84 -7.72
CA TYR A 74 27.00 10.00 -7.10
C TYR A 74 27.56 8.64 -6.65
N ALA A 75 28.37 7.99 -7.48
CA ALA A 75 29.02 6.73 -7.15
C ALA A 75 29.98 6.86 -5.95
N ARG A 76 30.72 7.96 -5.85
CA ARG A 76 31.63 8.24 -4.73
C ARG A 76 30.89 8.58 -3.44
N GLU A 77 29.83 9.39 -3.50
CA GLU A 77 29.10 9.84 -2.31
C GLU A 77 28.13 8.79 -1.75
N LYS A 78 27.46 8.04 -2.62
CA LYS A 78 26.44 7.05 -2.20
C LYS A 78 26.99 5.65 -1.99
N TYR A 79 27.91 5.23 -2.84
CA TYR A 79 28.41 3.86 -2.85
C TYR A 79 29.87 3.75 -2.44
N TYR A 80 30.53 4.88 -2.13
CA TYR A 80 31.95 4.92 -1.77
C TYR A 80 32.84 4.20 -2.81
N MET A 81 32.49 4.31 -4.09
CA MET A 81 33.28 3.72 -5.16
C MET A 81 34.64 4.42 -5.29
N LYS A 82 35.71 3.65 -5.50
CA LYS A 82 37.09 4.12 -5.69
C LYS A 82 37.75 3.49 -6.90
N LYS A 83 38.74 4.18 -7.47
CA LYS A 83 39.67 3.56 -8.42
C LYS A 83 40.65 2.65 -7.68
N SER A 84 41.24 1.69 -8.37
CA SER A 84 42.19 0.72 -7.79
C SER A 84 43.45 1.38 -7.20
N ASN A 85 43.79 2.59 -7.62
CA ASN A 85 44.92 3.39 -7.15
C ASN A 85 44.52 4.49 -6.15
N GLU A 86 43.32 4.45 -5.58
CA GLU A 86 42.82 5.45 -4.63
C GLU A 86 42.48 4.82 -3.27
N ASP A 87 42.66 5.58 -2.19
CA ASP A 87 42.23 5.21 -0.84
C ASP A 87 41.12 6.16 -0.36
N ILE A 88 40.02 5.59 0.14
CA ILE A 88 38.89 6.35 0.69
C ILE A 88 38.99 6.35 2.21
N TYR A 89 38.91 7.54 2.79
CA TYR A 89 38.83 7.76 4.23
C TYR A 89 37.44 8.29 4.58
N VAL A 90 36.68 7.56 5.39
CA VAL A 90 35.39 8.03 5.92
C VAL A 90 35.65 8.62 7.30
N ILE A 91 35.51 9.94 7.43
CA ILE A 91 35.67 10.63 8.70
C ILE A 91 34.35 10.54 9.47
N VAL A 92 34.26 9.60 10.39
CA VAL A 92 33.16 9.54 11.35
C VAL A 92 33.53 10.43 12.51
N ARG A 93 32.76 11.50 12.74
CA ARG A 93 32.82 12.19 14.02
C ARG A 93 32.13 11.29 15.02
N ASP A 94 32.88 10.77 15.98
CA ASP A 94 32.27 10.15 17.16
C ASP A 94 31.28 11.18 17.72
N LYS A 95 30.01 10.78 17.82
CA LYS A 95 29.08 11.53 18.64
C LYS A 95 29.58 11.34 20.06
N ASP A 96 30.12 12.40 20.64
CA ASP A 96 30.45 12.48 22.05
C ASP A 96 29.32 11.82 22.87
N LYS A 97 29.73 10.96 23.80
CA LYS A 97 28.85 10.16 24.68
C LYS A 97 27.82 11.00 25.42
#